data_AF-A0A382ZY29-F1
#
_entry.id   AF-A0A382ZY29-F1
#
_cell.length_a   1.000
_cell.length_b   1.000
_cell.length_c   1.000
_cell.angle_alpha   90.00
_cell.angle_beta   90.00
_cell.angle_gamma   90.00
#
_symmetry.space_group_name_H-M   'P 1'
#
loop_
_entity.id
_entity.type
_entity.pdbx_description
1 polymer ?
#
loop_
_entity_poly.entity_id
_entity_poly.type
_entity_poly.pdbx_seq_one_letter_code
_entity_poly.pdbx_strand_id
1 'polypeptide(L)'
;MSNIKQKLFSIFFIACILFAEDDVKSISADSDQGVSNVSYASMLTPPVIEIHHVGLNTIDTLPDYIPPYSEVLVDVMINGGIEDETIEPGGVVLNWQVNSLSANVYVSAMPLLFNLLYQNWHYIKRVDPYPNGTQIYWWVTALNVDGEMSSTEIDSFVIGTLAIGDEPLPKSFNIMGNYPNPFNPTTNINFTVDHISEIDLSIYNL
;
A
#
# COMPACT_ATOMS: atom_id res chain seq x y z
N MET A 1 -7.58 -36.36 -13.68
CA MET A 1 -7.04 -35.55 -14.79
C MET A 1 -8.17 -34.75 -15.41
N SER A 2 -8.35 -33.50 -15.00
CA SER A 2 -9.28 -32.57 -15.65
C SER A 2 -8.65 -31.18 -15.63
N ASN A 3 -8.17 -30.75 -16.80
CA ASN A 3 -7.51 -29.47 -17.02
C ASN A 3 -8.57 -28.38 -17.14
N ILE A 4 -8.65 -27.49 -16.15
CA ILE A 4 -9.43 -26.25 -16.25
C ILE A 4 -8.52 -25.20 -16.90
N LYS A 5 -8.80 -24.91 -18.17
CA LYS A 5 -8.18 -23.80 -18.90
C LYS A 5 -8.69 -22.48 -18.34
N GLN A 6 -7.81 -21.74 -17.68
CA GLN A 6 -8.04 -20.38 -17.21
C GLN A 6 -8.02 -19.44 -18.42
N LYS A 7 -9.18 -18.84 -18.75
CA LYS A 7 -9.28 -17.80 -19.79
C LYS A 7 -8.72 -16.49 -19.23
N LEU A 8 -7.58 -16.05 -19.76
CA LEU A 8 -7.10 -14.68 -19.64
C LEU A 8 -8.06 -13.78 -20.44
N PHE A 9 -8.79 -12.91 -19.76
CA PHE A 9 -9.45 -11.75 -20.39
C PHE A 9 -8.47 -10.59 -20.32
N SER A 10 -7.82 -10.30 -21.44
CA SER A 10 -7.01 -9.10 -21.62
C SER A 10 -7.91 -8.04 -22.25
N ILE A 11 -8.29 -7.02 -21.47
CA ILE A 11 -9.05 -5.88 -21.96
C ILE A 11 -8.04 -4.88 -22.54
N PHE A 12 -8.07 -4.73 -23.85
CA PHE A 12 -7.27 -3.75 -24.59
C PHE A 12 -8.19 -2.55 -24.89
N PHE A 13 -7.95 -1.40 -24.26
CA PHE A 13 -8.67 -0.17 -24.59
C PHE A 13 -7.98 0.51 -25.78
N ILE A 14 -8.70 0.60 -26.89
CA ILE A 14 -8.32 1.35 -28.10
C ILE A 14 -8.84 2.78 -27.92
N ALA A 15 -7.92 3.76 -27.89
CA ALA A 15 -8.25 5.17 -28.01
C ALA A 15 -8.56 5.50 -29.48
N CYS A 16 -9.83 5.72 -29.81
CA CYS A 16 -10.22 6.31 -31.10
C CYS A 16 -10.26 7.83 -30.96
N ILE A 17 -9.29 8.52 -31.55
CA ILE A 17 -9.35 9.94 -31.84
C ILE A 17 -10.21 10.10 -33.10
N LEU A 18 -11.34 10.80 -33.01
CA LEU A 18 -12.09 11.26 -34.17
C LEU A 18 -12.06 12.80 -34.20
N PHE A 19 -11.51 13.31 -35.29
CA PHE A 19 -11.50 14.72 -35.66
C PHE A 19 -12.93 15.20 -35.95
N ALA A 20 -13.31 16.36 -35.39
CA ALA A 20 -14.52 17.06 -35.78
C ALA A 20 -14.22 17.97 -36.99
N GLU A 21 -15.06 17.86 -38.01
CA GLU A 21 -14.99 18.60 -39.26
C GLU A 21 -15.80 19.91 -39.11
N ASP A 22 -15.19 21.03 -39.49
CA ASP A 22 -15.78 22.38 -39.52
C ASP A 22 -16.97 22.43 -40.49
N ASP A 23 -18.11 22.95 -40.04
CA ASP A 23 -19.14 23.44 -40.95
C ASP A 23 -19.69 24.79 -40.47
N VAL A 24 -19.21 25.84 -41.13
CA VAL A 24 -19.67 27.23 -41.02
C VAL A 24 -21.00 27.38 -41.76
N LYS A 25 -22.08 27.79 -41.06
CA LYS A 25 -23.20 28.53 -41.67
C LYS A 25 -23.72 29.65 -40.77
N SER A 26 -23.56 30.87 -41.27
CA SER A 26 -24.11 32.14 -40.81
C SER A 26 -25.62 32.27 -41.04
N ILE A 27 -26.34 32.91 -40.12
CA ILE A 27 -27.47 33.84 -40.39
C ILE A 27 -27.59 34.81 -39.19
N SER A 28 -27.77 36.09 -39.51
CA SER A 28 -27.80 37.28 -38.66
C SER A 28 -29.20 37.62 -38.10
N ALA A 29 -29.28 38.15 -36.86
CA ALA A 29 -29.77 39.51 -36.51
C ALA A 29 -30.41 39.61 -35.09
N ASP A 30 -29.72 40.41 -34.25
CA ASP A 30 -30.23 41.48 -33.37
C ASP A 30 -30.87 41.23 -31.97
N SER A 31 -30.47 42.14 -31.07
CA SER A 31 -30.96 42.54 -29.74
C SER A 31 -30.54 41.75 -28.47
N ASP A 32 -29.51 42.33 -27.82
CA ASP A 32 -29.50 42.81 -26.43
C ASP A 32 -29.54 41.86 -25.22
N GLN A 33 -28.68 42.22 -24.24
CA GLN A 33 -28.52 41.76 -22.86
C GLN A 33 -28.00 40.35 -22.59
N GLY A 34 -26.82 40.32 -21.98
CA GLY A 34 -26.67 39.58 -20.73
C GLY A 34 -25.70 38.40 -20.74
N VAL A 35 -24.69 38.55 -19.88
CA VAL A 35 -23.90 37.48 -19.27
C VAL A 35 -22.86 36.86 -20.21
N SER A 36 -21.64 37.36 -20.06
CA SER A 36 -20.43 36.59 -20.29
C SER A 36 -20.56 35.25 -19.55
N ASN A 37 -20.92 34.19 -20.28
CA ASN A 37 -20.64 32.83 -19.86
C ASN A 37 -19.13 32.66 -19.85
N VAL A 38 -18.49 33.13 -18.78
CA VAL A 38 -17.24 32.54 -18.33
C VAL A 38 -17.66 31.15 -17.92
N SER A 39 -17.61 30.22 -18.86
CA SER A 39 -17.54 28.80 -18.55
C SER A 39 -16.28 28.67 -17.70
N TYR A 40 -16.44 28.69 -16.39
CA TYR A 40 -15.52 27.98 -15.54
C TYR A 40 -15.58 26.55 -16.06
N ALA A 41 -14.66 26.18 -16.93
CA ALA A 41 -14.26 24.80 -16.98
C ALA A 41 -13.83 24.51 -15.54
N SER A 42 -14.75 23.95 -14.75
CA SER A 42 -14.42 23.32 -13.49
C SER A 42 -13.34 22.35 -13.87
N MET A 43 -12.09 22.71 -13.59
CA MET A 43 -10.96 21.83 -13.75
C MET A 43 -11.32 20.69 -12.82
N LEU A 44 -11.73 19.56 -13.41
CA LEU A 44 -12.02 18.37 -12.65
C LEU A 44 -10.72 18.02 -11.93
N THR A 45 -10.83 17.80 -10.62
CA THR A 45 -9.70 17.42 -9.80
C THR A 45 -9.84 15.96 -9.48
N PRO A 46 -8.75 15.16 -9.61
CA PRO A 46 -8.81 13.76 -9.25
C PRO A 46 -9.23 13.60 -7.78
N PRO A 47 -9.91 12.50 -7.45
CA PRO A 47 -10.35 12.25 -6.08
C PRO A 47 -9.14 12.22 -5.13
N VAL A 48 -9.28 12.80 -3.95
CA VAL A 48 -8.26 12.76 -2.91
C VAL A 48 -8.61 11.66 -1.92
N ILE A 49 -7.71 10.69 -1.75
CA ILE A 49 -7.90 9.56 -0.85
C ILE A 49 -7.23 9.88 0.48
N GLU A 50 -7.99 9.84 1.57
CA GLU A 50 -7.50 9.99 2.93
C GLU A 50 -7.66 8.67 3.68
N ILE A 51 -6.55 8.11 4.17
CA ILE A 51 -6.58 6.90 4.99
C ILE A 51 -7.05 7.31 6.38
N HIS A 52 -8.28 6.93 6.72
CA HIS A 52 -8.85 7.26 8.02
C HIS A 52 -8.44 6.24 9.08
N HIS A 53 -8.46 4.95 8.75
CA HIS A 53 -8.15 3.90 9.70
C HIS A 53 -7.65 2.61 9.04
N VAL A 54 -6.64 1.99 9.65
CA VAL A 54 -6.18 0.63 9.31
C VAL A 54 -6.00 -0.15 10.60
N GLY A 55 -6.64 -1.31 10.70
CA GLY A 55 -6.60 -2.12 11.91
C GLY A 55 -7.34 -3.45 11.79
N LEU A 56 -7.32 -4.27 12.84
CA LEU A 56 -8.10 -5.51 12.86
C LEU A 56 -9.60 -5.24 13.08
N ASN A 57 -9.87 -4.15 13.79
CA ASN A 57 -11.18 -3.69 14.21
C ASN A 57 -11.40 -2.24 13.74
N THR A 58 -12.59 -1.68 13.95
CA THR A 58 -12.92 -0.29 13.59
C THR A 58 -12.52 0.75 14.65
N ILE A 59 -11.86 0.32 15.74
CA ILE A 59 -11.57 1.18 16.91
C ILE A 59 -10.06 1.22 17.20
N ASP A 60 -9.35 0.12 16.95
CA ASP A 60 -7.94 -0.03 17.30
C ASP A 60 -7.06 0.05 16.05
N THR A 61 -5.98 0.81 16.14
CA THR A 61 -4.95 0.85 15.07
C THR A 61 -4.34 -0.53 14.86
N LEU A 62 -3.75 -0.75 13.69
CA LEU A 62 -3.08 -2.00 13.38
C LEU A 62 -2.00 -2.33 14.41
N PRO A 63 -2.09 -3.47 15.13
CA PRO A 63 -1.09 -3.85 16.12
C PRO A 63 0.18 -4.38 15.45
N ASP A 64 1.30 -4.33 16.16
CA ASP A 64 2.60 -4.88 15.70
C ASP A 64 2.51 -6.38 15.38
N TYR A 65 1.66 -7.11 16.11
CA TYR A 65 1.40 -8.53 15.86
C TYR A 65 -0.01 -8.73 15.30
N ILE A 66 -0.07 -9.21 14.05
CA ILE A 66 -1.29 -9.56 13.35
C ILE A 66 -1.44 -11.09 13.37
N PRO A 67 -2.47 -11.66 14.03
CA PRO A 67 -2.65 -13.11 14.08
C PRO A 67 -2.79 -13.75 12.68
N PRO A 68 -2.25 -14.95 12.45
CA PRO A 68 -2.48 -15.69 11.21
C PRO A 68 -3.98 -15.88 10.95
N TYR A 69 -4.37 -15.77 9.69
CA TYR A 69 -5.77 -15.83 9.23
C TYR A 69 -6.69 -14.75 9.83
N SER A 70 -6.14 -13.64 10.35
CA SER A 70 -6.95 -12.47 10.68
C SER A 70 -7.17 -11.59 9.44
N GLU A 71 -8.30 -10.91 9.41
CA GLU A 71 -8.62 -9.93 8.38
C GLU A 71 -8.20 -8.52 8.84
N VAL A 72 -7.47 -7.80 7.99
CA VAL A 72 -7.10 -6.40 8.23
C VAL A 72 -8.11 -5.50 7.53
N LEU A 73 -8.75 -4.61 8.30
CA LEU A 73 -9.70 -3.61 7.82
C LEU A 73 -8.96 -2.35 7.40
N VAL A 74 -9.25 -1.89 6.19
CA VAL A 74 -8.82 -0.62 5.64
C VAL A 74 -10.08 0.24 5.47
N ASP A 75 -10.03 1.44 6.05
CA ASP A 75 -11.08 2.45 6.01
C ASP A 75 -10.50 3.76 5.47
N VAL A 76 -11.12 4.27 4.42
CA VAL A 76 -10.70 5.50 3.74
C VAL A 76 -11.88 6.45 3.56
N MET A 77 -11.56 7.74 3.56
CA MET A 77 -12.44 8.81 3.14
C MET A 77 -11.98 9.34 1.79
N ILE A 78 -12.92 9.74 0.94
CA ILE A 78 -12.62 10.35 -0.36
C ILE A 78 -13.08 11.80 -0.32
N ASN A 79 -12.18 12.72 -0.60
CA ASN A 79 -12.40 14.16 -0.67
C ASN A 79 -12.24 14.64 -2.13
N GLY A 80 -13.15 15.49 -2.63
CA GLY A 80 -13.13 15.93 -4.03
C GLY A 80 -13.69 14.89 -5.00
N GLY A 81 -14.38 15.36 -6.05
CA GLY A 81 -15.20 14.48 -6.90
C GLY A 81 -16.32 13.80 -6.10
N ILE A 82 -16.99 14.54 -5.20
CA ILE A 82 -17.98 14.03 -4.21
C ILE A 82 -19.25 14.90 -4.09
N GLU A 83 -19.71 15.55 -5.17
CA GLU A 83 -21.17 15.72 -5.25
C GLU A 83 -21.77 14.29 -5.35
N ASP A 84 -22.91 14.00 -4.70
CA ASP A 84 -23.43 12.65 -4.33
C ASP A 84 -23.46 11.54 -5.43
N GLU A 85 -23.01 11.81 -6.65
CA GLU A 85 -23.03 10.91 -7.81
C GLU A 85 -21.71 10.89 -8.61
N THR A 86 -20.62 11.39 -8.02
CA THR A 86 -19.44 11.78 -8.80
C THR A 86 -18.26 10.80 -8.62
N ILE A 87 -18.43 9.77 -7.80
CA ILE A 87 -17.59 8.55 -7.76
C ILE A 87 -18.35 7.38 -8.42
N GLU A 88 -17.67 6.63 -9.29
CA GLU A 88 -18.26 5.43 -9.92
C GLU A 88 -18.64 4.38 -8.85
N PRO A 89 -19.80 3.72 -8.94
CA PRO A 89 -20.10 2.56 -8.09
C PRO A 89 -19.03 1.47 -8.23
N GLY A 90 -18.23 1.27 -7.19
CA GLY A 90 -17.06 0.37 -7.23
C GLY A 90 -15.78 1.01 -7.75
N GLY A 91 -15.80 2.33 -8.02
CA GLY A 91 -14.65 3.15 -8.38
C GLY A 91 -13.60 3.30 -7.27
N VAL A 92 -13.94 2.94 -6.03
CA VAL A 92 -12.98 2.80 -4.94
C VAL A 92 -12.62 1.33 -4.75
N VAL A 93 -11.34 1.00 -4.93
CA VAL A 93 -10.83 -0.36 -4.84
C VAL A 93 -9.62 -0.45 -3.92
N LEU A 94 -9.58 -1.51 -3.12
CA LEU A 94 -8.43 -1.93 -2.34
C LEU A 94 -7.60 -2.90 -3.19
N ASN A 95 -6.32 -2.59 -3.34
CA ASN A 95 -5.37 -3.41 -4.06
C ASN A 95 -4.34 -3.96 -3.08
N TRP A 96 -3.91 -5.21 -3.27
CA TRP A 96 -2.80 -5.75 -2.51
C TRP A 96 -2.00 -6.81 -3.26
N GLN A 97 -0.75 -6.97 -2.87
CA GLN A 97 0.18 -7.97 -3.36
C GLN A 97 0.78 -8.74 -2.18
N VAL A 98 1.10 -10.01 -2.45
CA VAL A 98 1.54 -10.95 -1.42
C VAL A 98 3.01 -11.28 -1.62
N ASN A 99 3.82 -11.11 -0.57
CA ASN A 99 5.26 -11.38 -0.46
C ASN A 99 6.19 -10.58 -1.38
N SER A 100 5.70 -9.96 -2.46
CA SER A 100 6.51 -9.16 -3.38
C SER A 100 5.67 -8.11 -4.11
N LEU A 101 6.26 -6.93 -4.34
CA LEU A 101 5.69 -5.87 -5.19
C LEU A 101 5.63 -6.22 -6.68
N SER A 102 6.29 -7.31 -7.09
CA SER A 102 6.19 -7.86 -8.45
C SER A 102 5.18 -9.00 -8.57
N ALA A 103 4.49 -9.35 -7.49
CA ALA A 103 3.51 -10.43 -7.49
C ALA A 103 2.21 -10.01 -8.19
N ASN A 104 1.31 -10.97 -8.40
CA ASN A 104 -0.02 -10.68 -8.91
C ASN A 104 -0.78 -9.74 -7.96
N VAL A 105 -1.46 -8.74 -8.53
CA VAL A 105 -2.29 -7.79 -7.78
C VAL A 105 -3.66 -8.40 -7.55
N TYR A 106 -4.05 -8.49 -6.29
CA TYR A 106 -5.41 -8.75 -5.87
C TYR A 106 -6.14 -7.43 -5.74
N VAL A 107 -7.43 -7.41 -6.13
CA VAL A 107 -8.25 -6.20 -6.14
C VAL A 107 -9.61 -6.52 -5.56
N SER A 108 -10.16 -5.62 -4.75
CA SER A 108 -11.52 -5.72 -4.25
C SER A 108 -12.19 -4.35 -4.14
N ALA A 109 -13.42 -4.24 -4.65
CA ALA A 109 -14.22 -3.03 -4.49
C ALA A 109 -14.54 -2.76 -3.01
N MET A 110 -14.43 -1.50 -2.61
CA MET A 110 -14.72 -1.05 -1.26
C MET A 110 -16.17 -0.54 -1.20
N PRO A 111 -17.06 -1.16 -0.40
CA PRO A 111 -18.41 -0.64 -0.18
C PRO A 111 -18.40 0.68 0.58
N LEU A 112 -19.36 1.53 0.23
CA LEU A 112 -19.66 2.80 0.90
C LEU A 112 -20.47 2.55 2.18
N LEU A 113 -20.02 3.12 3.29
CA LEU A 113 -20.70 3.16 4.58
C LEU A 113 -20.82 4.60 5.06
N PHE A 114 -21.90 4.90 5.79
CA PHE A 114 -22.07 6.19 6.45
C PHE A 114 -21.75 6.07 7.92
N ASN A 115 -20.83 6.90 8.41
CA ASN A 115 -20.53 6.99 9.82
C ASN A 115 -21.57 7.88 10.51
N LEU A 116 -22.43 7.27 11.31
CA LEU A 116 -23.52 7.96 12.00
C LEU A 116 -23.04 8.96 13.07
N LEU A 117 -21.84 8.76 13.63
CA LEU A 117 -21.30 9.62 14.69
C LEU A 117 -20.71 10.91 14.13
N TYR A 118 -19.85 10.78 13.12
CA TYR A 118 -19.16 11.92 12.50
C TYR A 118 -19.86 12.50 11.27
N GLN A 119 -20.97 11.88 10.85
CA GLN A 119 -21.78 12.29 9.70
C GLN A 119 -20.99 12.40 8.39
N ASN A 120 -20.05 11.48 8.16
CA ASN A 120 -19.22 11.42 6.96
C ASN A 120 -19.29 10.03 6.30
N TRP A 121 -18.87 9.98 5.04
CA TRP A 121 -18.86 8.79 4.21
C TRP A 121 -17.50 8.10 4.26
N HIS A 122 -17.51 6.78 4.36
CA HIS A 122 -16.34 5.92 4.49
C HIS A 122 -16.43 4.77 3.50
N TYR A 123 -15.30 4.41 2.90
CA TYR A 123 -15.17 3.20 2.10
C TYR A 123 -14.35 2.19 2.88
N ILE A 124 -14.93 1.02 3.13
CA ILE A 124 -14.33 0.05 4.06
C ILE A 124 -14.22 -1.32 3.40
N LYS A 125 -13.03 -1.91 3.46
CA LYS A 125 -12.82 -3.28 2.99
C LYS A 125 -11.81 -4.01 3.86
N ARG A 126 -12.00 -5.32 3.97
CA ARG A 126 -11.04 -6.22 4.63
C ARG A 126 -10.15 -6.89 3.60
N VAL A 127 -8.85 -6.90 3.86
CA VAL A 127 -7.87 -7.74 3.16
C VAL A 127 -8.14 -9.20 3.54
N ASP A 128 -8.08 -10.09 2.56
CA ASP A 128 -8.29 -11.51 2.76
C ASP A 128 -7.30 -12.11 3.79
N PRO A 129 -7.71 -13.14 4.56
CA PRO A 129 -6.86 -13.74 5.58
C PRO A 129 -5.75 -14.61 4.98
N TYR A 130 -4.51 -14.43 5.44
CA TYR A 130 -3.33 -15.18 4.99
C TYR A 130 -2.63 -15.95 6.11
N PRO A 131 -1.82 -16.98 5.78
CA PRO A 131 -1.05 -17.75 6.76
C PRO A 131 0.10 -16.92 7.38
N ASN A 132 0.69 -17.48 8.44
CA ASN A 132 1.85 -16.93 9.15
C ASN A 132 3.06 -16.68 8.22
N GLY A 133 3.77 -15.56 8.43
CA GLY A 133 4.97 -15.18 7.69
C GLY A 133 4.68 -14.53 6.34
N THR A 134 3.47 -14.02 6.13
CA THR A 134 3.06 -13.41 4.87
C THR A 134 3.22 -11.89 4.94
N GLN A 135 4.05 -11.31 4.06
CA GLN A 135 4.12 -9.86 3.89
C GLN A 135 3.04 -9.42 2.91
N ILE A 136 2.21 -8.46 3.32
CA ILE A 136 1.21 -7.84 2.46
C ILE A 136 1.67 -6.42 2.13
N TYR A 137 1.59 -6.06 0.85
CA TYR A 137 1.73 -4.71 0.35
C TYR A 137 0.38 -4.26 -0.18
N TRP A 138 -0.13 -3.11 0.23
CA TRP A 138 -1.49 -2.67 -0.09
C TRP A 138 -1.54 -1.19 -0.43
N TRP A 139 -2.54 -0.81 -1.23
CA TRP A 139 -2.84 0.59 -1.59
C TRP A 139 -4.30 0.71 -2.04
N VAL A 140 -4.84 1.92 -2.01
CA VAL A 140 -6.22 2.21 -2.44
C VAL A 140 -6.20 3.06 -3.70
N THR A 141 -7.12 2.79 -4.61
CA THR A 141 -7.34 3.56 -5.84
C THR A 141 -8.78 4.04 -5.89
N ALA A 142 -8.98 5.27 -6.35
CA ALA A 142 -10.29 5.88 -6.53
C ALA A 142 -10.42 6.44 -7.95
N LEU A 143 -11.58 6.22 -8.57
CA LEU A 143 -11.96 6.68 -9.91
C LEU A 143 -13.27 7.47 -9.83
N ASN A 144 -13.29 8.66 -10.41
CA ASN A 144 -14.50 9.47 -10.53
C ASN A 144 -15.29 9.14 -11.82
N VAL A 145 -16.51 9.65 -11.93
CA VAL A 145 -17.36 9.44 -13.13
C VAL A 145 -16.78 10.04 -14.41
N ASP A 146 -15.88 11.02 -14.26
CA ASP A 146 -15.22 11.70 -15.37
C ASP A 146 -13.94 10.97 -15.84
N GLY A 147 -13.57 9.87 -15.18
CA GLY A 147 -12.43 9.02 -15.56
C GLY A 147 -11.08 9.44 -14.96
N GLU A 148 -11.05 10.40 -14.05
CA GLU A 148 -9.85 10.78 -13.30
C GLU A 148 -9.61 9.84 -12.13
N MET A 149 -8.34 9.44 -11.97
CA MET A 149 -7.94 8.43 -11.01
C MET A 149 -6.90 8.97 -10.03
N SER A 150 -6.97 8.50 -8.80
CA SER A 150 -5.99 8.74 -7.75
C SER A 150 -5.62 7.45 -7.04
N SER A 151 -4.42 7.40 -6.46
CA SER A 151 -3.91 6.26 -5.72
C SER A 151 -3.16 6.71 -4.48
N THR A 152 -3.27 5.96 -3.40
CA THR A 152 -2.41 6.13 -2.22
C THR A 152 -1.00 5.62 -2.51
N GLU A 153 -0.06 5.99 -1.64
CA GLU A 153 1.22 5.29 -1.55
C GLU A 153 1.01 3.83 -1.13
N ILE A 154 2.00 2.99 -1.44
CA ILE A 154 1.99 1.59 -1.05
C ILE A 154 2.47 1.49 0.39
N ASP A 155 1.64 0.89 1.23
CA ASP A 155 1.98 0.56 2.61
C ASP A 155 2.02 -0.96 2.80
N SER A 156 2.53 -1.44 3.94
CA SER A 156 2.76 -2.86 4.14
C SER A 156 2.65 -3.31 5.59
N PHE A 157 2.25 -4.55 5.79
CA PHE A 157 2.24 -5.21 7.09
C PHE A 157 2.55 -6.71 6.97
N VAL A 158 3.07 -7.30 8.04
CA VAL A 158 3.37 -8.74 8.11
C VAL A 158 2.29 -9.45 8.92
N ILE A 159 1.74 -10.53 8.35
CA ILE A 159 0.82 -11.42 9.05
C ILE A 159 1.64 -12.49 9.78
N GLY A 160 1.47 -12.52 11.09
CA GLY A 160 2.22 -13.38 11.97
C GLY A 160 3.71 -13.00 12.06
N THR A 161 4.50 -13.94 12.56
CA THR A 161 5.90 -13.80 12.95
C THR A 161 6.22 -12.54 13.77
N LEU A 162 6.00 -12.65 15.09
CA LEU A 162 6.97 -12.09 16.03
C LEU A 162 8.24 -12.94 15.92
N ALA A 163 9.19 -12.52 15.09
CA ALA A 163 10.54 -13.05 15.21
C ALA A 163 11.16 -12.47 16.50
N ILE A 164 10.88 -13.09 17.64
CA ILE A 164 11.98 -13.35 18.57
C ILE A 164 12.61 -14.62 18.03
N GLY A 165 13.32 -14.46 16.91
CA GLY A 165 14.52 -15.24 16.80
C GLY A 165 15.37 -14.70 17.93
N ASP A 166 15.49 -15.47 19.02
CA ASP A 166 16.79 -15.57 19.64
C ASP A 166 17.75 -15.90 18.48
N GLU A 167 18.26 -14.88 17.78
CA GLU A 167 19.59 -15.00 17.22
C GLU A 167 20.38 -15.54 18.41
N PRO A 168 20.98 -16.73 18.30
CA PRO A 168 21.66 -17.33 19.43
C PRO A 168 22.84 -16.42 19.75
N LEU A 169 22.59 -15.40 20.58
CA LEU A 169 23.60 -14.60 21.20
C LEU A 169 24.45 -15.64 21.93
N PRO A 170 25.77 -15.68 21.67
CA PRO A 170 26.62 -16.64 22.32
C PRO A 170 26.43 -16.49 23.83
N LYS A 171 25.89 -17.54 24.47
CA LYS A 171 25.56 -17.52 25.90
C LYS A 171 26.80 -17.29 26.75
N SER A 172 27.96 -17.61 26.20
CA SER A 172 29.27 -17.30 26.73
C SER A 172 30.26 -17.06 25.60
N PHE A 173 31.10 -16.05 25.77
CA PHE A 173 32.37 -15.92 25.04
C PHE A 173 33.49 -15.96 26.08
N ASN A 174 34.60 -16.62 25.76
CA ASN A 174 35.75 -16.67 26.63
C ASN A 174 36.99 -16.25 25.84
N ILE A 175 37.65 -15.19 26.32
CA ILE A 175 38.95 -14.76 25.83
C ILE A 175 39.97 -15.30 26.82
N MET A 176 40.77 -16.27 26.38
CA MET A 176 41.84 -16.79 27.22
C MET A 176 42.92 -15.72 27.36
N GLY A 177 43.31 -15.40 28.60
CA GLY A 177 44.32 -14.37 28.87
C GLY A 177 45.67 -14.68 28.23
N ASN A 178 46.31 -13.67 27.63
CA ASN A 178 47.63 -13.77 27.00
C ASN A 178 48.79 -13.49 27.99
N TYR A 179 48.55 -13.66 29.30
CA TYR A 179 49.50 -13.31 30.36
C TYR A 179 50.19 -14.53 30.99
N PRO A 180 51.48 -14.45 31.36
CA PRO A 180 52.42 -13.35 31.08
C PRO A 180 53.14 -13.60 29.76
N ASN A 181 53.06 -12.66 28.82
CA ASN A 181 54.01 -12.58 27.70
C ASN A 181 54.94 -11.38 27.91
N PRO A 182 56.13 -11.56 28.51
CA PRO A 182 57.04 -10.46 28.76
C PRO A 182 58.09 -10.26 27.66
N PHE A 183 58.30 -11.17 26.69
CA PHE A 183 59.45 -11.08 25.76
C PHE A 183 59.29 -11.79 24.40
N ASN A 184 58.10 -11.78 23.78
CA ASN A 184 57.98 -12.13 22.36
C ASN A 184 56.93 -11.22 21.66
N PRO A 185 57.22 -10.55 20.53
CA PRO A 185 56.31 -9.60 19.88
C PRO A 185 55.07 -10.25 19.24
N THR A 186 54.91 -11.57 19.38
CA THR A 186 53.77 -12.32 18.88
C THR A 186 53.01 -12.91 20.06
N THR A 187 51.70 -12.65 20.13
CA THR A 187 50.79 -13.26 21.10
C THR A 187 49.70 -14.01 20.33
N ASN A 188 49.38 -15.23 20.75
CA ASN A 188 48.23 -15.96 20.23
C ASN A 188 47.02 -15.66 21.12
N ILE A 189 45.92 -15.18 20.53
CA ILE A 189 44.65 -14.93 21.21
C ILE A 189 43.71 -16.10 20.89
N ASN A 190 43.44 -16.94 21.89
CA ASN A 190 42.52 -18.05 21.73
C ASN A 190 41.11 -17.62 22.15
N PHE A 191 40.12 -17.91 21.30
CA PHE A 191 38.71 -17.65 21.55
C PHE A 191 37.87 -18.88 21.17
N THR A 192 36.67 -18.98 21.73
CA THR A 192 35.69 -20.02 21.41
C THR A 192 34.31 -19.40 21.28
N VAL A 193 33.54 -19.84 20.27
CA VAL A 193 32.15 -19.43 20.01
C VAL A 193 31.30 -20.69 19.86
N ASP A 194 30.09 -20.69 20.43
CA ASP A 194 29.20 -21.86 20.47
C ASP A 194 28.60 -22.20 19.09
N HIS A 195 28.55 -21.24 18.18
CA HIS A 195 27.99 -21.37 16.82
C HIS A 195 28.89 -20.68 15.79
N ILE A 196 28.80 -21.11 14.53
CA ILE A 196 29.56 -20.49 13.42
C ILE A 196 28.94 -19.12 13.13
N SER A 197 29.72 -18.05 13.28
CA SER A 197 29.31 -16.67 12.99
C SER A 197 30.47 -15.86 12.40
N GLU A 198 30.17 -14.70 11.82
CA GLU A 198 31.18 -13.71 11.43
C GLU A 198 31.81 -13.10 12.70
N ILE A 199 33.13 -12.94 12.71
CA ILE A 199 33.90 -12.51 13.89
C ILE A 199 34.73 -11.30 13.50
N ASP A 200 34.52 -10.18 14.21
CA ASP A 200 35.35 -8.99 14.12
C ASP A 200 36.21 -8.84 15.39
N LEU A 201 37.53 -8.68 15.21
CA LEU A 201 38.50 -8.53 16.30
C LEU A 201 39.31 -7.26 16.10
N SER A 202 39.07 -6.27 16.95
CA SER A 202 39.78 -4.98 16.95
C SER A 202 40.80 -4.91 18.10
N ILE A 203 42.05 -4.55 17.78
CA ILE A 203 43.14 -4.36 18.75
C ILE A 203 43.38 -2.87 18.95
N TYR A 204 43.31 -2.42 20.22
CA TYR A 204 43.54 -1.03 20.59
C TYR A 204 44.83 -0.89 21.40
N ASN A 205 45.53 0.23 21.21
CA ASN A 205 46.70 0.65 22.00
C ASN A 205 46.36 1.92 22.79
N LEU A 206 47.05 2.15 23.92
CA LEU A 206 46.93 3.35 24.75
C LEU A 206 47.91 4.45 24.32
#